data_AF-A0A7S2WB17-F1
#
_entry.id   AF-A0A7S2WB17-F1
#
_cell.length_a   1.000
_cell.length_b   1.000
_cell.length_c   1.000
_cell.angle_alpha   90.00
_cell.angle_beta   90.00
_cell.angle_gamma   90.00
#
_symmetry.space_group_name_H-M   'P 1'
#
loop_
_entity.id
_entity.type
_entity.pdbx_description
1 polymer ?
#
loop_
_entity_poly.entity_id
_entity_poly.type
_entity_poly.pdbx_seq_one_letter_code
_entity_poly.pdbx_strand_id
1 'polypeptide(L)'
;QKSVTIESTDSRKIRDNFQVLSKETRKPEFWFHLVNRSVQMVLASFLLFVPSYMSNCFGMSHSSAASVGSVYALGCLLAVSFGSQRYTALNKRGKIASIISMTTALLLICLLNLCHISGALNLSPLAGTICMFFWGLSFAIPFYIPASMYALRRGG
;
A
#
# COMPACT_ATOMS: atom_id res chain seq x y z
N GLN A 1 51.65 5.99 3.93
CA GLN A 1 51.14 6.63 2.70
C GLN A 1 50.14 5.69 2.00
N LYS A 2 48.91 5.56 2.52
CA LYS A 2 47.90 4.59 2.06
C LYS A 2 46.44 5.08 2.19
N SER A 3 46.23 6.40 2.39
CA SER A 3 44.91 6.96 2.72
C SER A 3 44.18 7.69 1.58
N VAL A 4 44.80 7.87 0.40
CA VAL A 4 44.25 8.76 -0.65
C VAL A 4 43.35 8.01 -1.66
N THR A 5 43.37 6.67 -1.68
CA THR A 5 42.69 5.90 -2.75
C THR A 5 41.21 5.58 -2.45
N ILE A 6 40.75 5.68 -1.20
CA ILE A 6 39.41 5.21 -0.78
C ILE A 6 38.31 6.24 -1.12
N GLU A 7 38.55 7.55 -0.93
CA GLU A 7 37.57 8.61 -1.23
C GLU A 7 37.22 8.73 -2.72
N SER A 8 38.19 8.51 -3.62
CA SER A 8 37.99 8.70 -5.07
C SER A 8 37.08 7.65 -5.73
N THR A 9 36.87 6.52 -5.05
CA THR A 9 36.04 5.42 -5.55
C THR A 9 34.57 5.65 -5.18
N ASP A 10 34.32 6.27 -4.02
CA ASP A 10 32.99 6.53 -3.50
C ASP A 10 32.30 7.69 -4.24
N SER A 11 33.03 8.79 -4.48
CA SER A 11 32.52 9.91 -5.30
C SER A 11 32.19 9.52 -6.74
N ARG A 12 32.93 8.56 -7.33
CA ARG A 12 32.62 8.03 -8.67
C ARG A 12 31.34 7.19 -8.66
N LYS A 13 31.19 6.28 -7.69
CA LYS A 13 29.95 5.50 -7.52
C LYS A 13 28.72 6.38 -7.27
N ILE A 14 28.84 7.42 -6.45
CA ILE A 14 27.74 8.37 -6.20
C ILE A 14 27.34 9.07 -7.50
N ARG A 15 28.31 9.52 -8.30
CA ARG A 15 28.05 10.21 -9.58
C ARG A 15 27.41 9.28 -10.59
N ASP A 16 27.85 8.03 -10.67
CA ASP A 16 27.29 7.01 -11.55
C ASP A 16 25.86 6.64 -11.12
N ASN A 17 25.61 6.49 -9.82
CA ASN A 17 24.26 6.28 -9.27
C ASN A 17 23.32 7.46 -9.57
N PHE A 18 23.81 8.70 -9.44
CA PHE A 18 23.03 9.90 -9.79
C PHE A 18 22.71 9.97 -11.28
N GLN A 19 23.62 9.56 -12.16
CA GLN A 19 23.36 9.49 -13.59
C GLN A 19 22.33 8.42 -13.93
N VAL A 20 22.38 7.26 -13.27
CA VAL A 20 21.35 6.21 -13.42
C VAL A 20 20.00 6.71 -12.93
N LEU A 21 19.93 7.35 -11.75
CA LEU A 21 18.71 7.93 -11.20
C LEU A 21 18.13 9.02 -12.12
N SER A 22 18.98 9.90 -12.66
CA SER A 22 18.59 10.94 -13.61
C SER A 22 18.03 10.37 -14.91
N LYS A 23 18.59 9.25 -15.40
CA LYS A 23 18.04 8.54 -16.56
C LYS A 23 16.68 7.92 -16.26
N GLU A 24 16.47 7.41 -15.04
CA GLU A 24 15.21 6.76 -14.68
C GLU A 24 14.07 7.72 -14.32
N THR A 25 14.38 8.85 -13.72
CA THR A 25 13.42 9.94 -13.46
C THR A 25 12.87 10.59 -14.72
N ARG A 26 13.55 10.44 -15.87
CA ARG A 26 13.02 10.91 -17.17
C ARG A 26 11.93 10.01 -17.75
N LYS A 27 11.74 8.79 -17.23
CA LYS A 27 10.73 7.87 -17.75
C LYS A 27 9.37 8.14 -17.08
N PRO A 28 8.27 8.27 -17.85
CA PRO A 28 6.95 8.56 -17.27
C PRO A 28 6.44 7.42 -16.37
N GLU A 29 6.82 6.18 -16.65
CA GLU A 29 6.50 5.00 -15.83
C GLU A 29 6.97 5.15 -14.38
N PHE A 30 8.14 5.76 -14.17
CA PHE A 30 8.69 6.00 -12.84
C PHE A 30 7.77 6.91 -12.03
N TRP A 31 7.31 8.01 -12.64
CA TRP A 31 6.40 8.96 -11.99
C TRP A 31 5.05 8.34 -11.67
N PHE A 32 4.48 7.54 -12.57
CA PHE A 32 3.20 6.86 -12.29
C PHE A 32 3.31 5.89 -11.13
N HIS A 33 4.40 5.10 -11.07
CA HIS A 33 4.64 4.21 -9.93
C HIS A 33 4.88 4.98 -8.63
N LEU A 34 5.61 6.10 -8.69
CA LEU A 34 5.89 6.93 -7.53
C LEU A 34 4.63 7.59 -6.98
N VAL A 35 3.82 8.22 -7.84
CA VAL A 35 2.53 8.82 -7.45
C VAL A 35 1.59 7.77 -6.87
N ASN A 36 1.43 6.62 -7.54
CA ASN A 36 0.60 5.54 -7.03
C ASN A 36 1.05 5.08 -5.63
N ARG A 37 2.37 4.92 -5.43
CA ARG A 37 2.93 4.52 -4.12
C ARG A 37 2.75 5.62 -3.07
N SER A 38 2.89 6.89 -3.42
CA SER A 38 2.64 8.02 -2.53
C SER A 38 1.19 8.08 -2.07
N VAL A 39 0.22 7.93 -3.00
CA VAL A 39 -1.21 7.90 -2.66
C VAL A 39 -1.52 6.76 -1.70
N GLN A 40 -0.97 5.57 -1.94
CA GLN A 40 -1.15 4.42 -1.06
C GLN A 40 -0.49 4.61 0.31
N MET A 41 0.67 5.27 0.40
CA MET A 41 1.31 5.60 1.69
C MET A 41 0.46 6.56 2.54
N VAL A 42 -0.13 7.56 1.90
CA VAL A 42 -1.08 8.47 2.58
C VAL A 42 -2.28 7.67 3.08
N LEU A 43 -2.81 6.76 2.27
CA LEU A 43 -3.92 5.90 2.67
C LEU A 43 -3.54 4.97 3.83
N ALA A 44 -2.33 4.42 3.86
CA ALA A 44 -1.84 3.63 5.00
C ALA A 44 -1.71 4.48 6.27
N SER A 45 -1.38 5.77 6.14
CA SER A 45 -1.26 6.67 7.31
C SER A 45 -2.61 6.89 8.00
N PHE A 46 -3.75 6.73 7.29
CA PHE A 46 -5.08 6.76 7.92
C PHE A 46 -5.29 5.67 8.97
N LEU A 47 -4.47 4.61 9.00
CA LEU A 47 -4.53 3.57 10.03
C LEU A 47 -4.32 4.10 11.43
N LEU A 48 -3.49 5.13 11.57
CA LEU A 48 -3.25 5.77 12.87
C LEU A 48 -4.52 6.44 13.42
N PHE A 49 -5.45 6.80 12.53
CA PHE A 49 -6.72 7.42 12.89
C PHE A 49 -7.89 6.41 12.96
N VAL A 50 -7.68 5.13 12.60
CA VAL A 50 -8.72 4.11 12.64
C VAL A 50 -9.29 3.90 14.05
N PRO A 51 -8.48 3.80 15.13
CA PRO A 51 -9.05 3.65 16.47
C PRO A 51 -9.91 4.84 16.89
N SER A 52 -9.49 6.06 16.56
CA SER A 52 -10.26 7.28 16.80
C SER A 52 -11.55 7.31 15.99
N TYR A 53 -11.49 6.88 14.72
CA TYR A 53 -12.67 6.74 13.87
C TYR A 53 -13.68 5.74 14.43
N MET A 54 -13.23 4.54 14.80
CA MET A 54 -14.10 3.49 15.35
C MET A 54 -14.71 3.89 16.70
N SER A 55 -13.99 4.64 17.54
CA SER A 55 -14.53 5.11 18.82
C SER A 55 -15.58 6.22 18.64
N ASN A 56 -15.33 7.20 17.77
CA ASN A 56 -16.24 8.35 17.58
C ASN A 56 -17.44 8.03 16.67
N CYS A 57 -17.25 7.25 15.61
CA CYS A 57 -18.32 6.99 14.63
C CYS A 57 -19.15 5.75 14.99
N PHE A 58 -18.54 4.73 15.60
CA PHE A 58 -19.23 3.49 15.97
C PHE A 58 -19.49 3.34 17.47
N GLY A 59 -19.07 4.31 18.30
CA GLY A 59 -19.26 4.28 19.76
C GLY A 59 -18.54 3.13 20.47
N MET A 60 -17.50 2.55 19.85
CA MET A 60 -16.76 1.43 20.43
C MET A 60 -15.85 1.87 21.57
N SER A 61 -15.65 0.97 22.54
CA SER A 61 -14.64 1.14 23.59
C SER A 61 -13.24 1.23 22.97
N HIS A 62 -12.35 2.01 23.59
CA HIS A 62 -11.00 2.24 23.06
C HIS A 62 -10.19 0.94 22.88
N SER A 63 -10.39 -0.06 23.74
CA SER A 63 -9.74 -1.37 23.63
C SER A 63 -10.19 -2.15 22.39
N SER A 64 -11.50 -2.16 22.12
CA SER A 64 -12.04 -2.81 20.92
C SER A 64 -11.74 -2.01 19.66
N ALA A 65 -11.64 -0.68 19.72
CA ALA A 65 -11.22 0.14 18.59
C ALA A 65 -9.74 -0.09 18.22
N ALA A 66 -8.87 -0.29 19.21
CA ALA A 66 -7.47 -0.61 18.99
C ALA A 66 -7.27 -1.99 18.32
N SER A 67 -8.09 -2.99 18.67
CA SER A 67 -8.00 -4.32 18.06
C SER A 67 -8.35 -4.33 16.57
N VAL A 68 -9.16 -3.38 16.09
CA VAL A 68 -9.43 -3.20 14.65
C VAL A 68 -8.16 -2.92 13.85
N GLY A 69 -7.18 -2.21 14.43
CA GLY A 69 -5.87 -2.00 13.82
C GLY A 69 -5.10 -3.30 13.59
N SER A 70 -5.17 -4.22 14.55
CA SER A 70 -4.58 -5.57 14.43
C SER A 70 -5.30 -6.40 13.36
N VAL A 71 -6.63 -6.29 13.27
CA VAL A 71 -7.43 -6.96 12.23
C VAL A 71 -7.06 -6.46 10.84
N TYR A 72 -6.86 -5.15 10.68
CA TYR A 72 -6.34 -4.58 9.43
C TYR A 72 -4.97 -5.16 9.07
N ALA A 73 -4.04 -5.22 10.04
CA ALA A 73 -2.70 -5.76 9.82
C ALA A 73 -2.74 -7.25 9.43
N LEU A 74 -3.65 -8.00 10.04
CA LEU A 74 -3.91 -9.40 9.70
C LEU A 74 -4.44 -9.53 8.26
N GLY A 75 -5.34 -8.65 7.83
CA GLY A 75 -5.80 -8.57 6.44
C GLY A 75 -4.64 -8.32 5.46
N CYS A 76 -3.74 -7.38 5.79
CA CYS A 76 -2.54 -7.12 4.99
C CYS A 76 -1.63 -8.35 4.91
N LEU A 77 -1.38 -9.01 6.03
CA LEU A 77 -0.53 -10.20 6.11
C LEU A 77 -1.08 -11.32 5.21
N LEU A 78 -2.36 -11.63 5.33
CA LEU A 78 -3.02 -12.64 4.50
C LEU A 78 -2.94 -12.27 3.01
N ALA A 79 -3.18 -11.01 2.66
CA ALA A 79 -3.07 -10.57 1.28
C ALA A 79 -1.65 -10.71 0.71
N VAL A 80 -0.59 -10.45 1.48
CA VAL A 80 0.78 -10.65 1.00
C VAL A 80 1.13 -12.13 0.89
N SER A 81 0.77 -12.93 1.89
CA SER A 81 1.05 -14.37 1.92
C SER A 81 0.35 -15.12 0.79
N PHE A 82 -0.96 -14.90 0.59
CA PHE A 82 -1.74 -15.61 -0.43
C PHE A 82 -1.73 -14.89 -1.78
N GLY A 83 -1.72 -13.55 -1.78
CA GLY A 83 -1.76 -12.76 -3.00
C GLY A 83 -0.49 -12.87 -3.84
N SER A 84 0.69 -13.01 -3.22
CA SER A 84 1.95 -13.17 -3.96
C SER A 84 1.99 -14.46 -4.79
N GLN A 85 1.56 -15.58 -4.20
CA GLN A 85 1.46 -16.87 -4.88
C GLN A 85 0.45 -16.82 -6.02
N ARG A 86 -0.76 -16.30 -5.75
CA ARG A 86 -1.83 -16.24 -6.75
C ARG A 86 -1.50 -15.28 -7.89
N TYR A 87 -0.85 -14.15 -7.59
CA TYR A 87 -0.48 -13.14 -8.58
C TYR A 87 0.59 -13.63 -9.55
N THR A 88 1.54 -14.43 -9.08
CA THR A 88 2.61 -14.98 -9.93
C THR A 88 2.06 -15.90 -11.01
N ALA A 89 1.02 -16.68 -10.69
CA ALA A 89 0.34 -17.58 -11.61
C ALA A 89 -0.56 -16.90 -12.66
N LEU A 90 -0.73 -15.56 -12.62
CA LEU A 90 -1.61 -14.83 -13.54
C LEU A 90 -0.90 -14.33 -14.79
N ASN A 91 -1.64 -14.32 -15.91
CA ASN A 91 -1.21 -13.71 -17.18
C ASN A 91 -1.10 -12.17 -17.06
N LYS A 92 -0.41 -11.49 -17.99
CA LYS A 92 -0.22 -10.02 -17.99
C LYS A 92 -1.55 -9.24 -17.82
N ARG A 93 -2.60 -9.64 -18.55
CA ARG A 93 -3.94 -9.02 -18.42
C ARG A 93 -4.59 -9.32 -17.07
N GLY A 94 -4.45 -10.54 -16.55
CA GLY A 94 -4.98 -10.94 -15.24
C GLY A 94 -4.30 -10.20 -14.08
N LYS A 95 -3.00 -9.91 -14.21
CA LYS A 95 -2.24 -9.09 -13.27
C LYS A 95 -2.78 -7.66 -13.17
N ILE A 96 -3.02 -7.02 -14.31
CA ILE A 96 -3.62 -5.68 -14.38
C ILE A 96 -5.04 -5.70 -13.82
N ALA A 97 -5.86 -6.68 -14.23
CA ALA A 97 -7.23 -6.83 -13.73
C ALA A 97 -7.28 -7.02 -12.20
N SER A 98 -6.34 -7.77 -11.62
CA SER A 98 -6.23 -7.98 -10.17
C SER A 98 -5.88 -6.70 -9.41
N ILE A 99 -4.95 -5.88 -9.95
CA ILE A 99 -4.62 -4.58 -9.34
C ILE A 99 -5.84 -3.65 -9.39
N ILE A 100 -6.52 -3.57 -10.52
CA ILE A 100 -7.70 -2.73 -10.69
C ILE A 100 -8.84 -3.20 -9.78
N SER A 101 -9.11 -4.50 -9.68
CA SER A 101 -10.17 -5.03 -8.83
C SER A 101 -9.91 -4.78 -7.34
N MET A 102 -8.66 -4.91 -6.89
CA MET A 102 -8.31 -4.62 -5.50
C MET A 102 -8.36 -3.12 -5.19
N THR A 103 -7.94 -2.28 -6.13
CA THR A 103 -8.00 -0.81 -5.96
C THR A 103 -9.45 -0.30 -5.99
N THR A 104 -10.31 -0.89 -6.82
CA THR A 104 -11.75 -0.56 -6.83
C THR A 104 -12.45 -1.06 -5.58
N ALA A 105 -12.12 -2.26 -5.07
CA ALA A 105 -12.62 -2.74 -3.78
C ALA A 105 -12.24 -1.79 -2.63
N LEU A 106 -11.00 -1.30 -2.63
CA LEU A 106 -10.51 -0.30 -1.67
C LEU A 106 -11.35 0.99 -1.72
N LEU A 107 -11.61 1.51 -2.93
CA LEU A 107 -12.44 2.70 -3.13
C LEU A 107 -13.88 2.48 -2.65
N LEU A 108 -14.47 1.32 -2.94
CA LEU A 108 -15.81 0.96 -2.49
C LEU A 108 -15.90 0.93 -0.96
N ILE A 109 -14.89 0.39 -0.28
CA ILE A 109 -14.85 0.38 1.19
C ILE A 109 -14.73 1.81 1.74
N CYS A 110 -13.93 2.67 1.13
CA CYS A 110 -13.86 4.08 1.52
C CYS A 110 -15.21 4.80 1.33
N LEU A 111 -15.88 4.58 0.20
CA LEU A 111 -17.21 5.14 -0.07
C LEU A 111 -18.26 4.63 0.93
N LEU A 112 -18.21 3.35 1.28
CA LEU A 112 -19.11 2.75 2.26
C LEU A 112 -18.93 3.36 3.65
N ASN A 113 -17.68 3.60 4.09
CA ASN A 113 -17.41 4.33 5.32
C ASN A 113 -17.88 5.79 5.24
N LEU A 114 -17.72 6.45 4.09
CA LEU A 114 -18.22 7.82 3.88
C LEU A 114 -19.75 7.90 3.96
N CYS A 115 -20.46 6.94 3.35
CA CYS A 115 -21.93 6.85 3.46
C CYS A 115 -22.40 6.65 4.90
N HIS A 116 -21.62 5.90 5.70
CA HIS A 116 -21.92 5.71 7.11
C HIS A 116 -21.78 6.99 7.92
N ILE A 117 -20.66 7.70 7.75
CA ILE A 117 -20.42 9.00 8.41
C ILE A 117 -21.48 10.03 7.99
N SER A 118 -21.90 10.00 6.72
CA SER A 118 -22.93 10.90 6.19
C SER A 118 -24.34 10.61 6.74
N GLY A 119 -24.52 9.56 7.54
CA GLY A 119 -25.81 9.15 8.11
C GLY A 119 -26.74 8.46 7.11
N ALA A 120 -26.29 8.22 5.87
CA ALA A 120 -27.08 7.52 4.85
C ALA A 120 -27.19 6.02 5.13
N LEU A 121 -26.22 5.44 5.84
CA LEU A 121 -26.21 4.03 6.23
C LEU A 121 -25.79 3.88 7.70
N ASN A 122 -26.53 3.11 8.49
CA ASN A 122 -26.11 2.75 9.85
C ASN A 122 -25.42 1.37 9.84
N LEU A 123 -24.09 1.37 9.83
CA LEU A 123 -23.28 0.16 9.93
C LEU A 123 -23.12 -0.26 11.38
N SER A 124 -23.25 -1.56 11.64
CA SER A 124 -22.89 -2.14 12.93
C SER A 124 -21.36 -2.03 13.16
N PRO A 125 -20.90 -1.88 14.41
CA PRO A 125 -19.47 -1.90 14.77
C PRO A 125 -18.72 -3.14 14.24
N LEU A 126 -19.40 -4.29 14.17
CA LEU A 126 -18.84 -5.52 13.61
C LEU A 126 -18.62 -5.38 12.10
N ALA A 127 -19.57 -4.78 11.38
CA ALA A 127 -19.46 -4.54 9.95
C ALA A 127 -18.30 -3.58 9.64
N GLY A 128 -18.12 -2.52 10.45
CA GLY A 128 -16.97 -1.62 10.35
C GLY A 128 -15.63 -2.35 10.52
N THR A 129 -15.55 -3.28 11.47
CA THR A 129 -14.33 -4.10 11.69
C THR A 129 -14.03 -5.01 10.50
N ILE A 130 -15.06 -5.64 9.92
CA ILE A 130 -14.93 -6.47 8.71
C ILE A 130 -14.51 -5.62 7.51
N CYS A 131 -15.08 -4.41 7.36
CA CYS A 131 -14.67 -3.48 6.32
C CYS A 131 -13.18 -3.11 6.45
N MET A 132 -12.68 -2.87 7.66
CA MET A 132 -11.26 -2.58 7.91
C MET A 132 -10.36 -3.79 7.61
N PHE A 133 -10.82 -5.02 7.86
CA PHE A 133 -10.12 -6.23 7.44
C PHE A 133 -9.95 -6.29 5.91
N PHE A 134 -11.05 -6.12 5.17
CA PHE A 134 -11.02 -6.13 3.71
C PHE A 134 -10.26 -4.93 3.14
N TRP A 135 -10.26 -3.79 3.83
CA TRP A 135 -9.48 -2.63 3.45
C TRP A 135 -7.99 -2.97 3.47
N GLY A 136 -7.50 -3.62 4.53
CA GLY A 136 -6.11 -4.11 4.60
C GLY A 136 -5.79 -5.19 3.57
N LEU A 137 -6.72 -6.12 3.35
CA LEU A 137 -6.57 -7.16 2.33
C LEU A 137 -6.42 -6.57 0.92
N SER A 138 -7.28 -5.64 0.56
CA SER A 138 -7.28 -4.99 -0.76
C SER A 138 -6.14 -4.00 -0.94
N PHE A 139 -5.62 -3.41 0.15
CA PHE A 139 -4.51 -2.46 0.12
C PHE A 139 -3.16 -3.11 -0.22
N ALA A 140 -2.86 -4.29 0.34
CA ALA A 140 -1.51 -4.83 0.31
C ALA A 140 -1.03 -5.26 -1.09
N ILE A 141 -1.91 -5.83 -1.91
CA ILE A 141 -1.58 -6.31 -3.27
C ILE A 141 -1.13 -5.16 -4.19
N PRO A 142 -1.91 -4.08 -4.39
CA PRO A 142 -1.51 -2.98 -5.26
C PRO A 142 -0.36 -2.15 -4.68
N PHE A 143 -0.07 -2.25 -3.38
CA PHE A 143 1.07 -1.58 -2.75
C PHE A 143 2.40 -2.30 -2.97
N TYR A 144 2.45 -3.62 -2.74
CA TYR A 144 3.69 -4.38 -2.80
C TYR A 144 4.05 -4.81 -4.23
N ILE A 145 3.07 -5.26 -5.02
CA ILE A 145 3.39 -6.05 -6.22
C ILE A 145 3.89 -5.22 -7.41
N PRO A 146 3.28 -4.08 -7.80
CA PRO A 146 3.74 -3.30 -8.93
C PRO A 146 5.16 -2.77 -8.74
N ALA A 147 5.48 -2.30 -7.54
CA ALA A 147 6.80 -1.79 -7.20
C ALA A 147 7.86 -2.89 -7.21
N SER A 148 7.56 -4.06 -6.65
CA SER A 148 8.47 -5.21 -6.67
C SER A 148 8.73 -5.72 -8.09
N MET A 149 7.70 -5.78 -8.94
CA MET A 149 7.84 -6.18 -10.35
C MET A 149 8.67 -5.17 -11.15
N TYR A 150 8.49 -3.88 -10.89
CA TYR A 150 9.27 -2.82 -11.52
C TYR A 150 10.76 -2.91 -11.12
N ALA A 151 11.05 -3.14 -9.84
CA ALA A 151 12.40 -3.35 -9.35
C ALA A 151 13.06 -4.60 -9.96
N LEU A 152 12.36 -5.75 -9.97
CA LEU A 152 12.85 -7.00 -10.56
C LEU A 152 13.22 -6.87 -12.04
N ARG A 153 12.46 -6.09 -12.82
CA ARG A 153 12.74 -5.87 -14.25
C ARG A 153 13.98 -5.04 -14.52
N ARG A 154 14.48 -4.29 -13.54
CA ARG A 154 15.61 -3.36 -13.69
C ARG A 154 16.86 -3.81 -12.94
N GLY A 155 16.88 -5.07 -12.50
CA GLY A 155 18.05 -5.72 -11.93
C GLY A 155 18.18 -5.50 -10.43
N GLY A 156 17.18 -5.97 -9.67
CA GLY A 156 17.24 -6.00 -8.20
C GLY A 156 18.55 -6.56 -7.67
#